data_AF-A0A1Y1KNZ4-F1
#
_entry.id   AF-A0A1Y1KNZ4-F1
#
_cell.length_a   1.000
_cell.length_b   1.000
_cell.length_c   1.000
_cell.angle_alpha   90.00
_cell.angle_beta   90.00
_cell.angle_gamma   90.00
#
_symmetry.space_group_name_H-M   'P 1'
#
loop_
_entity.id
_entity.type
_entity.pdbx_description
1 polymer ?
#
loop_
_entity_poly.entity_id
_entity_poly.type
_entity_poly.pdbx_seq_one_letter_code
_entity_poly.pdbx_strand_id
1 'polypeptide(L)'
;MTNGLAKMCNDLPKLYNFGDEYMDLIPEGNDPETKKGEIRKLGKMLRDEHITIVTTQNKPLHYVVEDSNGQLVGKGAAFDLLHYIKEQYEFNYTVTLYKDQGLGNKNASIIRELGEGRADIAVAFVPILPGVDTALDYSPILDLGEWMLLMKRPSESATGSGLLAPFTSDVWILILISLISMGPIVSLLILWHKKLCPGEQNLTHSLFECVWFVYGAIIKQGSTMYPTADSTRLLFAVWWIFITILTAFYTANLTAFLTISMFTLPVSKAEDIGAKKYSWIADDGGVIQWAMDDVLQKPLHNSIPIYKNDRDAKVIMEDYVRVQNYLYINDRLILEDMLYNDYMNRTKKDVPESERCVFVITKWPILTIERAFAYKKNFKYKPLFDKILSHLVESGVVKFKMQEHLPKASICPLNLKSIERQLRNTDFLLTYYIISCGFGSSLLSFLVESLIGYQYKKKLKKAKAVENDDLTSMPPLPPPYHTLFQEPFNYPFGQKENINGREYWVVPSDRGKEIVPVRATSAMMFQYTH
;
A
#
# COMPACT_ATOMS: atom_id res chain seq x y z
N MET A 1 38.17 15.03 4.36
CA MET A 1 38.45 14.03 5.41
C MET A 1 38.57 12.60 4.87
N THR A 2 37.73 12.14 3.93
CA THR A 2 37.75 10.76 3.38
C THR A 2 39.06 10.37 2.67
N ASN A 3 39.69 11.27 1.93
CA ASN A 3 40.97 10.97 1.26
C ASN A 3 42.15 10.86 2.24
N GLY A 4 42.04 11.47 3.42
CA GLY A 4 43.05 11.37 4.48
C GLY A 4 43.03 10.01 5.16
N LEU A 5 41.83 9.49 5.49
CA LEU A 5 41.64 8.17 6.10
C LEU A 5 41.99 7.02 5.15
N ALA A 6 41.61 7.12 3.86
CA ALA A 6 42.00 6.11 2.87
C ALA A 6 43.53 6.07 2.65
N LYS A 7 44.18 7.23 2.66
CA LYS A 7 45.65 7.32 2.64
C LYS A 7 46.26 6.76 3.92
N MET A 8 45.69 7.06 5.09
CA MET A 8 46.12 6.48 6.37
C MET A 8 45.96 4.95 6.43
N CYS A 9 44.87 4.39 5.87
CA CYS A 9 44.63 2.93 5.80
C CYS A 9 45.54 2.23 4.79
N ASN A 10 45.84 2.86 3.65
CA ASN A 10 46.78 2.32 2.66
C ASN A 10 48.24 2.45 3.11
N ASP A 11 48.54 3.49 3.90
CA ASP A 11 49.84 3.68 4.53
C ASP A 11 49.93 2.96 5.88
N LEU A 12 48.85 2.34 6.39
CA LEU A 12 48.82 1.65 7.68
C LEU A 12 49.83 0.49 7.75
N PRO A 13 50.01 -0.39 6.74
CA PRO A 13 51.11 -1.36 6.77
C PRO A 13 52.51 -0.72 6.75
N LYS A 14 52.66 0.53 6.25
CA LYS A 14 53.93 1.29 6.29
C LYS A 14 54.13 2.09 7.58
N LEU A 15 53.04 2.45 8.26
CA LEU A 15 53.01 3.21 9.51
C LEU A 15 52.98 2.30 10.74
N TYR A 16 52.56 1.04 10.60
CA TYR A 16 52.52 0.03 11.66
C TYR A 16 53.72 -0.94 11.60
N ASN A 17 54.93 -0.39 11.53
CA ASN A 17 56.15 -1.09 11.98
C ASN A 17 56.23 -1.19 13.53
N PHE A 18 55.10 -1.22 14.23
CA PHE A 18 55.07 -1.43 15.69
C PHE A 18 55.44 -2.87 16.10
N GLY A 19 55.50 -3.79 15.12
CA GLY A 19 56.04 -5.14 15.30
C GLY A 19 57.56 -5.15 15.51
N ASP A 20 58.28 -4.21 14.89
CA ASP A 20 59.74 -4.13 14.99
C ASP A 20 60.16 -3.18 16.12
N GLU A 21 59.52 -2.01 16.28
CA GLU A 21 59.93 -1.04 17.31
C GLU A 21 59.62 -1.47 18.76
N TYR A 22 58.66 -2.36 19.00
CA TYR A 22 58.45 -2.98 20.32
C TYR A 22 59.14 -4.35 20.49
N MET A 23 59.74 -4.87 19.42
CA MET A 23 60.67 -6.01 19.48
C MET A 23 62.11 -5.56 19.70
N ASP A 24 62.46 -4.31 19.37
CA ASP A 24 63.82 -3.76 19.50
C ASP A 24 64.07 -2.97 20.81
N LEU A 25 63.05 -2.69 21.63
CA LEU A 25 63.20 -1.94 22.90
C LEU A 25 63.37 -2.83 24.15
N ILE A 26 63.64 -4.12 23.98
CA ILE A 26 63.93 -5.07 25.06
C ILE A 26 65.24 -5.77 24.68
N PRO A 27 66.23 -5.87 25.60
CA PRO A 27 67.59 -6.26 25.23
C PRO A 27 67.61 -7.64 24.54
N GLU A 28 68.57 -7.81 23.63
CA GLU A 28 68.90 -9.03 22.90
C GLU A 28 69.20 -10.20 23.87
N GLY A 29 68.15 -10.77 24.44
CA GLY A 29 68.18 -12.03 25.15
C GLY A 29 67.99 -13.15 24.13
N ASN A 30 69.07 -13.85 23.82
CA ASN A 30 69.12 -15.10 23.04
C ASN A 30 68.44 -16.27 23.78
N ASP A 31 67.21 -16.09 24.28
CA ASP A 31 66.52 -17.15 25.02
C ASP A 31 65.34 -17.74 24.22
N PRO A 32 65.51 -18.91 23.59
CA PRO A 32 64.49 -19.55 22.75
C PRO A 32 63.26 -20.06 23.51
N GLU A 33 63.22 -19.97 24.84
CA GLU A 33 62.09 -20.45 25.67
C GLU A 33 60.96 -19.43 25.89
N THR A 34 61.11 -18.20 25.40
CA THR A 34 60.03 -17.20 25.52
C THR A 34 59.01 -17.37 24.40
N LYS A 35 57.70 -17.32 24.69
CA LYS A 35 56.59 -17.38 23.72
C LYS A 35 56.75 -16.44 22.50
N LYS A 36 57.52 -15.34 22.63
CA LYS A 36 57.90 -14.43 21.53
C LYS A 36 58.96 -15.01 20.57
N GLY A 37 59.93 -15.76 21.08
CA GLY A 37 60.97 -16.44 20.30
C GLY A 37 60.38 -17.53 19.40
N GLU A 38 59.41 -18.29 19.92
CA GLU A 38 58.67 -19.30 19.15
C GLU A 38 57.91 -18.68 17.96
N ILE A 39 57.23 -17.55 18.18
CA ILE A 39 56.51 -16.81 17.12
C ILE A 39 57.48 -16.34 16.02
N ARG A 40 58.66 -15.81 16.39
CA ARG A 40 59.66 -15.35 15.42
C ARG A 40 60.24 -16.53 14.61
N LYS A 41 60.41 -17.69 15.24
CA LYS A 41 60.84 -18.93 14.56
C LYS A 41 59.79 -19.45 13.60
N LEU A 42 58.51 -19.45 14.00
CA LEU A 42 57.39 -19.83 13.13
C LEU A 42 57.27 -18.91 11.91
N GLY A 43 57.44 -17.60 12.08
CA GLY A 43 57.42 -16.65 10.96
C GLY A 43 58.55 -16.87 9.95
N LYS A 44 59.75 -17.26 10.42
CA LYS A 44 60.84 -17.67 9.52
C LYS A 44 60.50 -18.96 8.75
N MET A 45 59.92 -19.96 9.41
CA MET A 45 59.51 -21.21 8.75
C MET A 45 58.42 -20.98 7.69
N LEU A 46 57.52 -20.02 7.92
CA LEU A 46 56.43 -19.70 7.00
C LEU A 46 56.93 -19.16 5.66
N ARG A 47 58.06 -18.43 5.63
CA ARG A 47 58.64 -17.88 4.40
C ARG A 47 59.05 -18.96 3.40
N ASP A 48 59.55 -20.08 3.91
CA ASP A 48 60.05 -21.18 3.09
C ASP A 48 58.93 -22.18 2.72
N GLU A 49 57.72 -22.01 3.24
CA GLU A 49 56.60 -22.93 3.03
C GLU A 49 55.60 -22.40 1.99
N HIS A 50 55.01 -23.31 1.23
CA HIS A 50 54.03 -22.99 0.20
C HIS A 50 52.63 -23.36 0.68
N ILE A 51 51.74 -22.38 0.80
CA ILE A 51 50.39 -22.56 1.36
C ILE A 51 49.37 -22.77 0.25
N THR A 52 48.51 -23.78 0.39
CA THR A 52 47.38 -23.98 -0.51
C THR A 52 46.12 -23.34 0.05
N ILE A 53 45.54 -22.41 -0.72
CA ILE A 53 44.35 -21.65 -0.32
C ILE A 53 43.16 -22.10 -1.15
N VAL A 54 42.04 -22.33 -0.48
CA VAL A 54 40.74 -22.60 -1.12
C VAL A 54 39.81 -21.40 -0.94
N THR A 55 39.02 -21.08 -1.96
CA THR A 55 38.00 -20.03 -1.89
C THR A 55 36.79 -20.37 -2.78
N THR A 56 35.69 -19.65 -2.58
CA THR A 56 34.48 -19.73 -3.40
C THR A 56 34.25 -18.44 -4.19
N GLN A 57 33.24 -18.44 -5.07
CA GLN A 57 32.89 -17.25 -5.84
C GLN A 57 31.77 -16.48 -5.12
N ASN A 58 32.11 -15.41 -4.40
CA ASN A 58 31.15 -14.54 -3.71
C ASN A 58 31.56 -13.06 -3.82
N LYS A 59 31.17 -12.40 -4.92
CA LYS A 59 31.49 -10.98 -5.15
C LYS A 59 30.58 -10.08 -4.29
N PRO A 60 31.09 -8.99 -3.67
CA PRO A 60 32.48 -8.49 -3.73
C PRO A 60 33.41 -9.02 -2.60
N LEU A 61 32.93 -9.90 -1.73
CA LEU A 61 33.65 -10.34 -0.52
C LEU A 61 34.92 -11.14 -0.81
N HIS A 62 34.81 -12.15 -1.66
CA HIS A 62 35.93 -13.01 -2.08
C HIS A 62 35.58 -13.67 -3.40
N TYR A 63 36.47 -13.59 -4.38
CA TYR A 63 36.27 -14.20 -5.69
C TYR A 63 37.61 -14.40 -6.39
N VAL A 64 37.62 -15.26 -7.40
CA VAL A 64 38.83 -15.55 -8.17
C VAL A 64 38.69 -14.99 -9.58
N VAL A 65 39.78 -14.45 -10.10
CA VAL A 65 39.92 -14.03 -11.49
C VAL A 65 41.12 -14.76 -12.08
N GLU A 66 40.98 -15.21 -13.32
CA GLU A 66 42.08 -15.80 -14.07
C GLU A 66 42.96 -14.68 -14.64
N ASP A 67 44.25 -14.71 -14.35
CA ASP A 67 45.22 -13.77 -14.90
C ASP A 67 45.59 -14.15 -16.35
N SER A 68 46.25 -13.22 -17.03
CA SER A 68 46.82 -13.35 -18.39
C SER A 68 47.60 -14.65 -18.63
N ASN A 69 48.20 -15.19 -17.57
CA ASN A 69 49.02 -16.41 -17.59
C ASN A 69 48.22 -17.69 -17.26
N GLY A 70 46.89 -17.62 -17.14
CA GLY A 70 46.03 -18.75 -16.74
C GLY A 70 46.09 -19.09 -15.25
N GLN A 71 46.78 -18.28 -14.44
CA GLN A 71 46.87 -18.48 -12.98
C GLN A 71 45.67 -17.84 -12.28
N LEU A 72 45.09 -18.57 -11.33
CA LEU A 72 43.99 -18.09 -10.50
C LEU A 72 44.49 -17.11 -9.44
N VAL A 73 44.01 -15.87 -9.49
CA VAL A 73 44.32 -14.81 -8.52
C VAL A 73 43.07 -14.46 -7.73
N GLY A 74 43.19 -14.54 -6.39
CA GLY A 74 42.12 -14.15 -5.48
C GLY A 74 41.99 -12.62 -5.36
N LYS A 75 40.75 -12.13 -5.36
CA LYS A 75 40.38 -10.71 -5.20
C LYS A 75 39.19 -10.57 -4.25
N GLY A 76 39.00 -9.36 -3.73
CA GLY A 76 37.92 -9.04 -2.79
C GLY A 76 38.45 -8.84 -1.37
N ALA A 77 37.57 -8.40 -0.47
CA ALA A 77 37.92 -8.02 0.89
C ALA A 77 38.70 -9.10 1.65
N ALA A 78 38.36 -10.38 1.51
CA ALA A 78 39.09 -11.47 2.18
C ALA A 78 40.54 -11.59 1.71
N PHE A 79 40.79 -11.41 0.39
CA PHE A 79 42.13 -11.47 -0.17
C PHE A 79 42.94 -10.21 0.12
N ASP A 80 42.28 -9.06 0.31
CA ASP A 80 42.94 -7.85 0.82
C ASP A 80 43.43 -8.06 2.26
N LEU A 81 42.67 -8.77 3.11
CA LEU A 81 43.13 -9.15 4.46
C LEU A 81 44.32 -10.10 4.41
N LEU A 82 44.26 -11.11 3.54
CA LEU A 82 45.38 -12.03 3.31
C LEU A 82 46.63 -11.31 2.80
N HIS A 83 46.46 -10.27 1.98
CA HIS A 83 47.57 -9.50 1.44
C HIS A 83 48.40 -8.85 2.56
N TYR A 84 47.77 -8.30 3.60
CA TYR A 84 48.49 -7.77 4.76
C TYR A 84 49.31 -8.85 5.49
N ILE A 85 48.80 -10.07 5.60
CA ILE A 85 49.54 -11.20 6.20
C ILE A 85 50.72 -11.60 5.29
N LYS A 86 50.52 -11.58 3.97
CA LYS A 86 51.58 -11.86 2.99
C LYS A 86 52.66 -10.79 3.00
N GLU A 87 52.33 -9.52 3.11
CA GLU A 87 53.32 -8.43 3.20
C GLU A 87 54.18 -8.57 4.47
N GLN A 88 53.59 -8.99 5.59
CA GLN A 88 54.31 -9.14 6.85
C GLN A 88 55.26 -10.35 6.88
N TYR A 89 54.88 -11.47 6.27
CA TYR A 89 55.62 -12.74 6.37
C TYR A 89 56.17 -13.27 5.04
N GLU A 90 55.97 -12.56 3.93
CA GLU A 90 56.57 -12.85 2.60
C GLU A 90 56.43 -14.30 2.10
N PHE A 91 55.35 -14.99 2.45
CA PHE A 91 55.13 -16.39 2.06
C PHE A 91 54.48 -16.53 0.68
N ASN A 92 54.68 -17.70 0.06
CA ASN A 92 54.08 -18.06 -1.22
C ASN A 92 52.80 -18.88 -1.03
N TYR A 93 51.81 -18.63 -1.89
CA TYR A 93 50.56 -19.38 -1.88
C TYR A 93 50.00 -19.61 -3.27
N THR A 94 49.19 -20.66 -3.41
CA THR A 94 48.38 -20.93 -4.60
C THR A 94 46.90 -20.93 -4.26
N VAL A 95 46.09 -20.26 -5.08
CA VAL A 95 44.64 -20.18 -4.90
C VAL A 95 43.96 -21.24 -5.76
N THR A 96 43.06 -21.99 -5.15
CA THR A 96 42.19 -22.95 -5.81
C THR A 96 40.74 -22.48 -5.69
N LEU A 97 40.05 -22.41 -6.83
CA LEU A 97 38.62 -22.09 -6.86
C LEU A 97 37.83 -23.38 -6.76
N TYR A 98 36.99 -23.49 -5.74
CA TYR A 98 36.04 -24.58 -5.67
C TYR A 98 34.74 -24.20 -6.40
N LYS A 99 34.32 -25.03 -7.36
CA LYS A 99 33.26 -24.70 -8.33
C LYS A 99 31.84 -24.77 -7.77
N ASP A 100 31.57 -25.63 -6.79
CA ASP A 100 30.25 -25.73 -6.16
C ASP A 100 30.26 -25.00 -4.81
N GLN A 101 29.39 -24.02 -4.59
CA GLN A 101 29.33 -23.21 -3.35
C GLN A 101 28.85 -23.98 -2.11
N GLY A 102 28.94 -25.32 -2.18
CA GLY A 102 28.58 -26.32 -1.21
C GLY A 102 29.22 -26.19 0.16
N LEU A 103 29.04 -25.11 0.91
CA LEU A 103 29.32 -25.10 2.35
C LEU A 103 28.29 -25.95 3.10
N GLY A 104 27.12 -26.18 2.47
CA GLY A 104 25.94 -26.70 3.13
C GLY A 104 25.49 -28.14 2.81
N ASN A 105 26.10 -28.84 1.86
CA ASN A 105 25.83 -30.27 1.71
C ASN A 105 26.62 -31.03 2.79
N LYS A 106 26.12 -32.18 3.31
CA LYS A 106 26.87 -33.04 4.26
C LYS A 106 28.25 -33.47 3.71
N ASN A 107 28.44 -33.36 2.40
CA ASN A 107 29.73 -33.41 1.70
C ASN A 107 30.30 -31.99 1.48
N ALA A 108 30.40 -31.19 2.55
CA ALA A 108 30.70 -29.78 2.44
C ALA A 108 32.07 -29.57 1.80
N SER A 109 32.11 -28.79 0.72
CA SER A 109 33.27 -28.64 -0.17
C SER A 109 34.50 -28.07 0.51
N ILE A 110 34.44 -26.82 0.99
CA ILE A 110 35.55 -26.17 1.68
C ILE A 110 35.92 -26.94 2.95
N ILE A 111 34.91 -27.39 3.69
CA ILE A 111 35.10 -28.13 4.94
C ILE A 111 35.83 -29.45 4.67
N ARG A 112 35.49 -30.14 3.58
CA ARG A 112 36.15 -31.37 3.13
C ARG A 112 37.53 -31.11 2.55
N GLU A 113 37.73 -30.04 1.77
CA GLU A 113 39.06 -29.67 1.25
C GLU A 113 40.05 -29.43 2.40
N LEU A 114 39.62 -28.75 3.46
CA LEU A 114 40.43 -28.53 4.66
C LEU A 114 40.53 -29.79 5.54
N GLY A 115 39.46 -30.56 5.68
CA GLY A 115 39.42 -31.78 6.49
C GLY A 115 40.24 -32.93 5.90
N GLU A 116 40.28 -33.06 4.56
CA GLU A 116 41.10 -34.04 3.84
C GLU A 116 42.54 -33.54 3.63
N GLY A 117 42.87 -32.31 4.05
CA GLY A 117 44.21 -31.73 3.91
C GLY A 117 44.61 -31.38 2.48
N ARG A 118 43.65 -31.22 1.57
CA ARG A 118 43.89 -30.75 0.19
C ARG A 118 44.15 -29.25 0.12
N ALA A 119 43.68 -28.50 1.11
CA ALA A 119 43.99 -27.09 1.32
C ALA A 119 44.39 -26.84 2.78
N ASP A 120 45.18 -25.79 3.02
CA ASP A 120 45.64 -25.40 4.34
C ASP A 120 44.73 -24.37 5.00
N ILE A 121 44.25 -23.41 4.19
CA ILE A 121 43.44 -22.28 4.63
C ILE A 121 42.31 -22.01 3.63
N ALA A 122 41.11 -21.75 4.12
CA ALA A 122 40.03 -21.18 3.36
C ALA A 122 39.96 -19.66 3.58
N VAL A 123 40.33 -18.91 2.55
CA VAL A 123 40.26 -17.44 2.56
C VAL A 123 38.93 -17.03 1.96
N ALA A 124 37.95 -16.91 2.84
CA ALA A 124 36.57 -16.55 2.57
C ALA A 124 35.90 -16.16 3.90
N PHE A 125 34.81 -15.41 3.87
CA PHE A 125 33.99 -15.19 5.07
C PHE A 125 33.14 -16.44 5.36
N VAL A 126 33.77 -17.48 5.91
CA VAL A 126 33.13 -18.75 6.21
C VAL A 126 32.30 -18.60 7.49
N PRO A 127 31.00 -18.92 7.46
CA PRO A 127 30.17 -18.88 8.65
C PRO A 127 30.56 -19.98 9.63
N ILE A 128 30.59 -19.64 10.92
CA ILE A 128 30.85 -20.60 12.00
C ILE A 128 29.52 -21.31 12.30
N LEU A 129 29.44 -22.56 11.89
CA LEU A 129 28.23 -23.39 12.00
C LEU A 129 28.38 -24.44 13.12
N PRO A 130 27.33 -24.70 13.92
CA PRO A 130 27.37 -25.74 14.93
C PRO A 130 27.55 -27.13 14.30
N GLY A 131 28.45 -27.94 14.86
CA GLY A 131 28.73 -29.30 14.39
C GLY A 131 29.80 -29.40 13.30
N VAL A 132 30.23 -28.27 12.72
CA VAL A 132 31.36 -28.19 11.77
C VAL A 132 32.67 -27.81 12.48
N ASP A 133 32.56 -27.08 13.59
CA ASP A 133 33.66 -26.65 14.46
C ASP A 133 34.57 -27.78 14.96
N THR A 134 34.05 -29.00 15.11
CA THR A 134 34.88 -30.14 15.53
C THR A 134 35.88 -30.61 14.46
N ALA A 135 35.63 -30.31 13.19
CA ALA A 135 36.43 -30.76 12.05
C ALA A 135 37.52 -29.77 11.63
N LEU A 136 37.36 -28.48 11.95
CA LEU A 136 38.19 -27.37 11.46
C LEU A 136 38.56 -26.40 12.58
N ASP A 137 39.67 -25.67 12.41
CA ASP A 137 40.01 -24.55 13.29
C ASP A 137 39.63 -23.23 12.61
N TYR A 138 39.00 -22.29 13.32
CA TYR A 138 38.63 -20.98 12.76
C TYR A 138 39.58 -19.88 13.21
N SER A 139 39.74 -18.83 12.40
CA SER A 139 40.36 -17.57 12.82
C SER A 139 39.50 -16.84 13.85
N PRO A 140 40.00 -15.74 14.46
CA PRO A 140 39.14 -14.80 15.14
C PRO A 140 37.98 -14.36 14.24
N ILE A 141 36.85 -14.03 14.87
CA ILE A 141 35.66 -13.55 14.18
C ILE A 141 36.02 -12.28 13.41
N LEU A 142 35.85 -12.31 12.09
CA LEU A 142 36.15 -11.18 11.23
C LEU A 142 34.97 -10.22 11.18
N ASP A 143 33.75 -10.75 11.07
CA ASP A 143 32.54 -9.96 11.02
C ASP A 143 31.27 -10.77 11.38
N LEU A 144 30.14 -10.06 11.41
CA LEU A 144 28.80 -10.61 11.58
C LEU A 144 28.06 -10.51 10.25
N GLY A 145 27.86 -11.64 9.57
CA GLY A 145 27.07 -11.74 8.35
C GLY A 145 25.58 -11.65 8.64
N GLU A 146 24.88 -10.71 8.00
CA GLU A 146 23.43 -10.53 8.09
C GLU A 146 22.74 -11.11 6.85
N TRP A 147 21.88 -12.12 7.02
CA TRP A 147 21.04 -12.64 5.93
C TRP A 147 19.75 -11.84 5.85
N MET A 148 19.51 -11.23 4.69
CA MET A 148 18.40 -10.32 4.45
C MET A 148 17.53 -10.85 3.31
N LEU A 149 16.34 -10.26 3.14
CA LEU A 149 15.42 -10.61 2.07
C LEU A 149 15.37 -9.52 1.02
N LEU A 150 15.62 -9.89 -0.23
CA LEU A 150 15.31 -9.10 -1.40
C LEU A 150 13.93 -9.51 -1.92
N MET A 151 13.09 -8.53 -2.20
CA MET A 151 11.77 -8.75 -2.79
C MET A 151 11.42 -7.65 -3.78
N LYS A 152 10.40 -7.91 -4.59
CA LYS A 152 9.78 -6.87 -5.41
C LYS A 152 9.19 -5.79 -4.50
N ARG A 153 9.44 -4.52 -4.85
CA ARG A 153 8.87 -3.39 -4.14
C ARG A 153 7.33 -3.47 -4.18
N PRO A 154 6.64 -3.42 -3.03
CA PRO A 154 5.19 -3.40 -3.02
C PRO A 154 4.68 -2.13 -3.70
N SER A 155 3.54 -2.25 -4.39
CA SER A 155 2.82 -1.09 -4.89
C SER A 155 2.42 -0.18 -3.72
N GLU A 156 2.39 1.13 -3.96
CA GLU A 156 1.96 2.12 -2.97
C GLU A 156 0.57 1.76 -2.42
N SER A 157 0.42 1.73 -1.09
CA SER A 157 -0.82 1.35 -0.40
C SER A 157 -2.00 2.31 -0.61
N ALA A 158 -1.79 3.43 -1.32
CA ALA A 158 -2.82 4.42 -1.62
C ALA A 158 -3.51 4.15 -2.97
N THR A 159 -3.96 2.91 -3.17
CA THR A 159 -4.76 2.52 -4.34
C THR A 159 -6.23 2.88 -4.14
N GLY A 160 -6.66 4.07 -4.59
CA GLY A 160 -8.05 4.45 -4.89
C GLY A 160 -9.11 4.41 -3.77
N SER A 161 -8.84 3.80 -2.61
CA SER A 161 -9.71 3.70 -1.43
C SER A 161 -9.35 4.73 -0.34
N GLY A 162 -8.44 5.66 -0.64
CA GLY A 162 -7.89 6.64 0.30
C GLY A 162 -8.95 7.52 0.98
N LEU A 163 -10.15 7.65 0.39
CA LEU A 163 -11.26 8.41 0.99
C LEU A 163 -11.87 7.72 2.22
N LEU A 164 -11.87 6.38 2.29
CA LEU A 164 -12.43 5.61 3.41
C LEU A 164 -11.36 5.19 4.43
N ALA A 165 -10.09 5.23 4.03
CA ALA A 165 -8.93 4.86 4.87
C ALA A 165 -8.76 5.63 6.21
N PRO A 166 -9.18 6.91 6.36
CA PRO A 166 -8.92 7.68 7.59
C PRO A 166 -9.59 7.14 8.86
N PHE A 167 -10.66 6.36 8.71
CA PHE A 167 -11.39 5.75 9.82
C PHE A 167 -11.49 4.24 9.63
N THR A 168 -11.42 3.50 10.73
CA THR A 168 -11.66 2.05 10.72
C THR A 168 -13.12 1.74 10.43
N SER A 169 -13.40 0.53 9.95
CA SER A 169 -14.76 0.07 9.64
C SER A 169 -15.72 0.24 10.84
N ASP A 170 -15.24 0.01 12.06
CA ASP A 170 -16.03 0.14 13.28
C ASP A 170 -16.50 1.59 13.50
N VAL A 171 -15.62 2.56 13.27
CA VAL A 171 -15.96 3.99 13.38
C VAL A 171 -16.98 4.38 12.30
N TRP A 172 -16.82 3.88 11.07
CA TRP A 172 -17.81 4.12 10.00
C TRP A 172 -19.20 3.58 10.37
N ILE A 173 -19.26 2.38 10.96
CA ILE A 173 -20.53 1.78 11.41
C ILE A 173 -21.15 2.63 12.52
N LEU A 174 -20.36 3.10 13.49
CA LEU A 174 -20.85 3.97 14.57
C LEU A 174 -21.38 5.32 14.03
N ILE A 175 -20.71 5.92 13.04
CA ILE A 175 -21.19 7.13 12.37
C ILE A 175 -22.55 6.86 11.71
N LEU A 176 -22.68 5.74 10.98
CA LEU A 176 -23.95 5.37 10.34
C LEU A 176 -25.08 5.14 11.36
N ILE A 177 -24.80 4.47 12.47
CA ILE A 177 -25.77 4.27 13.56
C ILE A 177 -26.18 5.61 14.17
N SER A 178 -25.23 6.51 14.41
CA SER A 178 -25.51 7.85 14.96
C SER A 178 -26.38 8.70 14.02
N LEU A 179 -26.16 8.59 12.72
CA LEU A 179 -26.96 9.26 11.69
C LEU A 179 -28.41 8.80 11.69
N ILE A 180 -28.61 7.47 11.71
CA ILE A 180 -29.94 6.86 11.66
C ILE A 180 -30.70 7.11 12.97
N SER A 181 -30.02 7.17 14.12
CA SER A 181 -30.66 7.38 15.42
C SER A 181 -31.04 8.84 15.69
N MET A 182 -30.26 9.80 15.21
CA MET A 182 -30.48 11.22 15.50
C MET A 182 -31.76 11.79 14.89
N GLY A 183 -32.14 11.38 13.67
CA GLY A 183 -33.39 11.82 13.03
C GLY A 183 -34.64 11.49 13.88
N PRO A 184 -34.83 10.22 14.28
CA PRO A 184 -35.85 9.80 15.24
C PRO A 184 -35.78 10.54 16.57
N ILE A 185 -34.59 10.72 17.17
CA ILE A 185 -34.43 11.43 18.46
C ILE A 185 -34.94 12.88 18.37
N VAL A 186 -34.56 13.60 17.32
CA VAL A 186 -35.04 14.97 17.06
C VAL A 186 -36.57 14.98 16.91
N SER A 187 -37.12 14.07 16.11
CA SER A 187 -38.56 13.98 15.93
C SER A 187 -39.30 13.63 17.23
N LEU A 188 -38.75 12.75 18.06
CA LEU A 188 -39.36 12.33 19.32
C LEU A 188 -39.39 13.49 20.32
N LEU A 189 -38.32 14.29 20.40
CA LEU A 189 -38.27 15.48 21.24
C LEU A 189 -39.26 16.56 20.80
N ILE A 190 -39.40 16.79 19.49
CA ILE A 190 -40.41 17.71 18.94
C ILE A 190 -41.82 17.22 19.30
N LEU A 191 -42.11 15.93 19.15
CA LEU A 191 -43.40 15.34 19.50
C LEU A 191 -43.68 15.39 21.02
N TRP A 192 -42.66 15.14 21.85
CA TRP A 192 -42.79 15.24 23.31
C TRP A 192 -43.03 16.67 23.77
N HIS A 193 -42.29 17.63 23.23
CA HIS A 193 -42.50 19.04 23.53
C HIS A 193 -43.91 19.48 23.15
N LYS A 194 -44.41 19.08 21.97
CA LYS A 194 -45.80 19.31 21.55
C LYS A 194 -46.82 18.73 22.54
N LYS A 195 -46.57 17.53 23.08
CA LYS A 195 -47.45 16.88 24.05
C LYS A 195 -47.46 17.61 25.41
N LEU A 196 -46.33 18.17 25.82
CA LEU A 196 -46.18 18.88 27.09
C LEU A 196 -46.72 20.32 27.05
N CYS A 197 -46.69 20.97 25.89
CA CYS A 197 -47.10 22.37 25.70
C CYS A 197 -48.17 22.51 24.60
N PRO A 198 -49.46 22.17 24.88
CA PRO A 198 -50.53 22.09 23.88
C PRO A 198 -51.06 23.43 23.33
N GLY A 199 -50.30 24.54 23.43
CA GLY A 199 -50.76 25.89 23.07
C GLY A 199 -49.86 26.70 22.12
N GLU A 200 -48.64 26.23 21.82
CA GLU A 200 -47.74 26.91 20.86
C GLU A 200 -48.00 26.45 19.42
N GLN A 201 -47.90 27.39 18.47
CA GLN A 201 -48.22 27.17 17.06
C GLN A 201 -47.42 26.00 16.44
N ASN A 202 -48.15 25.19 15.67
CA ASN A 202 -47.73 23.93 15.08
C ASN A 202 -46.65 24.07 13.99
N LEU A 203 -45.38 23.89 14.35
CA LEU A 203 -44.36 23.37 13.42
C LEU A 203 -44.21 21.87 13.68
N THR A 204 -45.09 21.08 13.06
CA THR A 204 -44.92 19.63 13.03
C THR A 204 -43.99 19.27 11.89
N HIS A 205 -42.74 18.95 12.23
CA HIS A 205 -41.80 18.39 11.26
C HIS A 205 -42.05 16.90 11.05
N SER A 206 -42.06 16.48 9.79
CA SER A 206 -42.12 15.06 9.45
C SER A 206 -40.82 14.36 9.84
N LEU A 207 -40.87 13.07 10.18
CA LEU A 207 -39.67 12.25 10.42
C LEU A 207 -38.65 12.37 9.28
N PHE A 208 -39.13 12.46 8.04
CA PHE A 208 -38.28 12.62 6.86
C PHE A 208 -37.54 13.97 6.86
N GLU A 209 -38.20 15.06 7.24
CA GLU A 209 -37.58 16.38 7.33
C GLU A 209 -36.50 16.42 8.43
N CYS A 210 -36.75 15.74 9.55
CA CYS A 210 -35.78 15.60 10.64
C CYS A 210 -34.55 14.80 10.20
N VAL A 211 -34.74 13.69 9.49
CA VAL A 211 -33.65 12.89 8.91
C VAL A 211 -32.88 13.69 7.87
N TRP A 212 -33.57 14.44 7.01
CA TRP A 212 -32.95 15.31 6.01
C TRP A 212 -32.13 16.43 6.64
N PHE A 213 -32.62 17.04 7.73
CA PHE A 213 -31.86 18.01 8.53
C PHE A 213 -30.56 17.40 9.09
N VAL A 214 -30.65 16.22 9.71
CA VAL A 214 -29.49 15.52 10.28
C VAL A 214 -28.45 15.19 9.20
N TYR A 215 -28.91 14.71 8.05
CA TYR A 215 -28.07 14.43 6.89
C TYR A 215 -27.40 15.68 6.32
N GLY A 216 -28.16 16.76 6.11
CA GLY A 216 -27.64 18.04 5.61
C GLY A 216 -26.57 18.64 6.52
N ALA A 217 -26.77 18.55 7.84
CA ALA A 217 -25.79 19.02 8.82
C ALA A 217 -24.43 18.32 8.68
N ILE A 218 -24.39 17.02 8.37
CA ILE A 218 -23.14 16.26 8.14
C ILE A 218 -22.39 16.78 6.91
N ILE A 219 -23.11 17.01 5.81
CA ILE A 219 -22.55 17.51 4.56
C ILE A 219 -22.20 19.01 4.65
N LYS A 220 -22.44 19.63 5.82
CA LYS A 220 -22.31 21.08 6.04
C LYS A 220 -23.24 21.90 5.12
N GLN A 221 -24.34 21.29 4.69
CA GLN A 221 -25.38 21.95 3.91
C GLN A 221 -26.49 22.41 4.87
N GLY A 222 -26.78 23.72 4.86
CA GLY A 222 -27.85 24.28 5.67
C GLY A 222 -29.21 23.67 5.33
N SER A 223 -30.11 23.61 6.31
CA SER A 223 -31.49 23.19 6.14
C SER A 223 -32.43 24.33 6.51
N THR A 224 -33.65 24.29 6.01
CA THR A 224 -34.72 25.26 6.31
C THR A 224 -35.38 25.01 7.68
N MET A 225 -35.09 23.87 8.32
CA MET A 225 -35.60 23.55 9.66
C MET A 225 -34.86 24.35 10.74
N TYR A 226 -35.61 24.95 11.66
CA TYR A 226 -35.06 25.66 12.81
C TYR A 226 -35.70 25.16 14.12
N PRO A 227 -34.93 25.09 15.22
CA PRO A 227 -35.43 24.61 16.51
C PRO A 227 -36.27 25.69 17.20
N THR A 228 -37.51 25.36 17.54
CA THR A 228 -38.43 26.27 18.26
C THR A 228 -38.21 26.21 19.78
N ALA A 229 -37.98 25.02 20.34
CA ALA A 229 -37.83 24.79 21.78
C ALA A 229 -36.35 24.82 22.24
N ASP A 230 -36.10 25.29 23.46
CA ASP A 230 -34.74 25.37 24.02
C ASP A 230 -34.06 24.00 24.16
N SER A 231 -34.81 22.94 24.46
CA SER A 231 -34.29 21.57 24.50
C SER A 231 -33.79 21.10 23.11
N THR A 232 -34.52 21.44 22.05
CA THR A 232 -34.12 21.14 20.67
C THR A 232 -32.95 22.00 20.21
N ARG A 233 -32.84 23.25 20.68
CA ARG A 233 -31.69 24.13 20.43
C ARG A 233 -30.40 23.55 21.01
N LEU A 234 -30.46 23.06 22.25
CA LEU A 234 -29.31 22.41 22.89
C LEU A 234 -28.89 21.15 22.13
N LEU A 235 -29.85 20.31 21.73
CA LEU A 235 -29.56 19.11 20.95
C LEU A 235 -28.89 19.46 19.61
N PHE A 236 -29.41 20.47 18.90
CA PHE A 236 -28.86 20.91 17.62
C PHE A 236 -27.44 21.45 17.79
N ALA A 237 -27.19 22.24 18.84
CA ALA A 237 -25.86 22.76 19.14
C ALA A 237 -24.85 21.62 19.42
N VAL A 238 -25.24 20.63 20.22
CA VAL A 238 -24.39 19.45 20.49
C VAL A 238 -24.12 18.66 19.22
N TRP A 239 -25.16 18.44 18.38
CA TRP A 239 -25.00 17.77 17.10
C TRP A 239 -24.04 18.52 16.16
N TRP A 240 -24.16 19.85 16.07
CA TRP A 240 -23.25 20.66 15.25
C TRP A 240 -21.82 20.62 15.74
N ILE A 241 -21.59 20.64 17.06
CA ILE A 241 -20.25 20.47 17.63
C ILE A 241 -19.70 19.09 17.27
N PHE A 242 -20.49 18.02 17.47
CA PHE A 242 -20.10 16.67 17.12
C PHE A 242 -19.69 16.54 15.65
N ILE A 243 -20.51 17.01 14.72
CA ILE A 243 -20.21 16.98 13.29
C ILE A 243 -18.98 17.81 12.94
N THR A 244 -18.79 18.96 13.58
CA THR A 244 -17.61 19.81 13.37
C THR A 244 -16.34 19.11 13.82
N ILE A 245 -16.35 18.47 14.97
CA ILE A 245 -15.21 17.68 15.46
C ILE A 245 -14.95 16.49 14.53
N LEU A 246 -15.99 15.74 14.15
CA LEU A 246 -15.88 14.57 13.29
C LEU A 246 -15.28 14.92 11.91
N THR A 247 -15.81 15.97 11.26
CA THR A 247 -15.32 16.43 9.96
C THR A 247 -13.90 16.99 10.05
N ALA A 248 -13.55 17.72 11.12
CA ALA A 248 -12.18 18.20 11.33
C ALA A 248 -11.18 17.04 11.44
N PHE A 249 -11.47 16.03 12.26
CA PHE A 249 -10.61 14.84 12.38
C PHE A 249 -10.51 14.05 11.07
N TYR A 250 -11.62 13.90 10.35
CA TYR A 250 -11.63 13.27 9.03
C TYR A 250 -10.68 14.00 8.07
N THR A 251 -10.81 15.33 7.96
CA THR A 251 -9.96 16.14 7.06
C THR A 251 -8.48 16.11 7.47
N ALA A 252 -8.17 16.14 8.76
CA ALA A 252 -6.79 16.08 9.27
C ALA A 252 -6.14 14.72 8.94
N ASN A 253 -6.82 13.62 9.23
CA ASN A 253 -6.32 12.27 8.98
C ASN A 253 -6.24 11.96 7.48
N LEU A 254 -7.22 12.40 6.69
CA LEU A 254 -7.18 12.30 5.23
C LEU A 254 -5.98 13.06 4.67
N THR A 255 -5.75 14.30 5.13
CA THR A 255 -4.60 15.11 4.68
C THR A 255 -3.28 14.41 5.02
N ALA A 256 -3.11 13.92 6.25
CA ALA A 256 -1.91 13.17 6.66
C ALA A 256 -1.69 11.89 5.83
N PHE A 257 -2.77 11.17 5.51
CA PHE A 257 -2.70 9.97 4.68
C PHE A 257 -2.32 10.28 3.22
N LEU A 258 -2.85 11.37 2.66
CA LEU A 258 -2.55 11.80 1.30
C LEU A 258 -1.14 12.37 1.16
N THR A 259 -0.59 12.99 2.21
CA THR A 259 0.78 13.54 2.18
C THR A 259 1.86 12.49 2.46
N ILE A 260 1.57 11.43 3.21
CA ILE A 260 2.54 10.39 3.57
C ILE A 260 2.32 9.13 2.73
N SER A 261 3.20 8.88 1.76
CA SER A 261 3.28 7.59 1.10
C SER A 261 3.99 6.57 2.01
N MET A 262 3.23 5.75 2.74
CA MET A 262 3.81 4.61 3.45
C MET A 262 3.84 3.37 2.57
N PHE A 263 5.04 2.84 2.33
CA PHE A 263 5.20 1.50 1.79
C PHE A 263 5.20 0.51 2.95
N THR A 264 4.13 -0.28 3.07
CA THR A 264 4.11 -1.41 4.00
C THR A 264 4.68 -2.63 3.30
N LEU A 265 5.82 -3.13 3.78
CA LEU A 265 6.34 -4.40 3.31
C LEU A 265 5.33 -5.52 3.61
N PRO A 266 5.11 -6.47 2.67
CA PRO A 266 4.20 -7.59 2.90
C PRO A 266 4.70 -8.56 3.98
N VAL A 267 6.01 -8.53 4.26
CA VAL A 267 6.71 -9.33 5.26
C VAL A 267 7.36 -8.39 6.26
N SER A 268 6.89 -8.41 7.51
CA SER A 268 7.37 -7.53 8.58
C SER A 268 8.38 -8.22 9.50
N LYS A 269 8.31 -9.55 9.60
CA LYS A 269 9.21 -10.40 10.39
C LYS A 269 9.51 -11.71 9.65
N ALA A 270 10.51 -12.45 10.11
CA ALA A 270 10.91 -13.72 9.51
C ALA A 270 9.76 -14.75 9.55
N GLU A 271 8.99 -14.78 10.65
CA GLU A 271 7.91 -15.74 10.86
C GLU A 271 6.74 -15.54 9.88
N ASP A 272 6.57 -14.32 9.35
CA ASP A 272 5.53 -14.02 8.36
C ASP A 272 5.74 -14.82 7.06
N ILE A 273 6.98 -15.19 6.75
CA ILE A 273 7.35 -15.95 5.55
C ILE A 273 6.72 -17.34 5.61
N GLY A 274 6.90 -17.98 6.76
CA GLY A 274 6.34 -19.28 7.07
C GLY A 274 4.81 -19.25 7.21
N ALA A 275 4.29 -18.28 7.97
CA ALA A 275 2.86 -18.13 8.21
C ALA A 275 2.06 -17.90 6.92
N LYS A 276 2.61 -17.12 5.97
CA LYS A 276 1.97 -16.82 4.69
C LYS A 276 2.39 -17.78 3.56
N LYS A 277 3.19 -18.81 3.86
CA LYS A 277 3.71 -19.81 2.91
C LYS A 277 4.38 -19.19 1.68
N TYR A 278 5.16 -18.14 1.89
CA TYR A 278 5.91 -17.53 0.81
C TYR A 278 6.97 -18.49 0.26
N SER A 279 7.12 -18.48 -1.06
CA SER A 279 8.21 -19.16 -1.75
C SER A 279 9.45 -18.27 -1.75
N TRP A 280 10.59 -18.87 -1.43
CA TRP A 280 11.87 -18.17 -1.41
C TRP A 280 12.94 -18.99 -2.11
N ILE A 281 13.91 -18.28 -2.66
CA ILE A 281 15.01 -18.82 -3.43
C ILE A 281 16.34 -18.55 -2.73
N ALA A 282 17.22 -19.55 -2.77
CA ALA A 282 18.62 -19.45 -2.34
C ALA A 282 19.51 -20.33 -3.23
N ASP A 283 20.81 -20.11 -3.12
CA ASP A 283 21.81 -20.83 -3.90
C ASP A 283 21.84 -22.32 -3.52
N ASP A 284 21.83 -23.18 -4.54
CA ASP A 284 21.93 -24.63 -4.35
C ASP A 284 23.31 -25.04 -3.81
N GLY A 285 23.31 -25.87 -2.76
CA GLY A 285 24.46 -26.21 -1.95
C GLY A 285 24.94 -25.11 -0.99
N GLY A 286 24.33 -23.93 -1.02
CA GLY A 286 24.75 -22.80 -0.19
C GLY A 286 24.60 -23.03 1.31
N VAL A 287 25.18 -22.13 2.11
CA VAL A 287 25.07 -22.16 3.58
C VAL A 287 23.61 -22.06 4.04
N ILE A 288 22.80 -21.27 3.33
CA ILE A 288 21.39 -21.04 3.65
C ILE A 288 20.61 -22.35 3.57
N GLN A 289 20.90 -23.21 2.59
CA GLN A 289 20.27 -24.53 2.45
C GLN A 289 20.59 -25.43 3.65
N TRP A 290 21.83 -25.41 4.14
CA TRP A 290 22.21 -26.17 5.34
C TRP A 290 21.55 -25.64 6.59
N ALA A 291 21.54 -24.32 6.74
CA ALA A 291 20.95 -23.68 7.90
C ALA A 291 19.44 -23.90 7.97
N MET A 292 18.78 -24.27 6.85
CA MET A 292 17.37 -24.66 6.82
C MET A 292 17.05 -25.83 7.74
N ASP A 293 17.92 -26.82 7.81
CA ASP A 293 17.70 -28.04 8.62
C ASP A 293 17.98 -27.83 10.12
N ASP A 294 18.54 -26.69 10.51
CA ASP A 294 18.92 -26.38 11.89
C ASP A 294 18.39 -25.00 12.34
N VAL A 295 19.14 -23.93 12.07
CA VAL A 295 18.89 -22.59 12.62
C VAL A 295 17.67 -21.89 11.99
N LEU A 296 17.45 -22.05 10.68
CA LEU A 296 16.39 -21.39 9.93
C LEU A 296 15.04 -22.12 9.98
N GLN A 297 14.99 -23.35 10.52
CA GLN A 297 13.74 -24.12 10.62
C GLN A 297 12.66 -23.38 11.43
N LYS A 298 13.06 -22.68 12.51
CA LYS A 298 12.14 -21.90 13.36
C LYS A 298 11.56 -20.68 12.64
N PRO A 299 12.38 -19.74 12.13
CA PRO A 299 11.85 -18.54 11.47
C PRO A 299 11.13 -18.83 10.14
N LEU A 300 11.56 -19.86 9.40
CA LEU A 300 11.03 -20.18 8.06
C LEU A 300 10.11 -21.40 8.04
N HIS A 301 9.52 -21.77 9.18
CA HIS A 301 8.64 -22.94 9.29
C HIS A 301 7.47 -22.88 8.29
N ASN A 302 7.17 -23.97 7.57
CA ASN A 302 6.14 -24.05 6.51
C ASN A 302 6.37 -23.16 5.26
N SER A 303 7.51 -22.49 5.14
CA SER A 303 7.88 -21.79 3.90
C SER A 303 8.24 -22.78 2.79
N ILE A 304 8.27 -22.30 1.53
CA ILE A 304 8.58 -23.15 0.37
C ILE A 304 9.99 -22.81 -0.14
N PRO A 305 11.02 -23.60 0.22
CA PRO A 305 12.38 -23.38 -0.26
C PRO A 305 12.55 -23.83 -1.71
N ILE A 306 13.24 -23.02 -2.51
CA ILE A 306 13.62 -23.32 -3.88
C ILE A 306 15.14 -23.12 -4.00
N TYR A 307 15.86 -24.19 -4.32
CA TYR A 307 17.32 -24.13 -4.49
C TYR A 307 17.67 -24.15 -5.98
N LYS A 308 18.47 -23.18 -6.42
CA LYS A 308 18.91 -23.05 -7.81
C LYS A 308 20.40 -22.70 -7.87
N ASN A 309 21.09 -23.20 -8.89
CA ASN A 309 22.49 -22.87 -9.16
C ASN A 309 22.58 -21.81 -10.28
N ASP A 310 21.88 -20.68 -10.09
CA ASP A 310 21.91 -19.55 -11.01
C ASP A 310 22.82 -18.46 -10.44
N ARG A 311 23.81 -18.01 -11.22
CA ARG A 311 24.81 -17.03 -10.77
C ARG A 311 24.57 -15.62 -11.30
N ASP A 312 23.68 -15.50 -12.29
CA ASP A 312 23.38 -14.21 -12.89
C ASP A 312 22.38 -13.46 -12.00
N ALA A 313 22.86 -12.42 -11.31
CA ALA A 313 22.04 -11.54 -10.50
C ALA A 313 20.82 -10.99 -11.28
N LYS A 314 20.96 -10.77 -12.59
CA LYS A 314 19.87 -10.30 -13.44
C LYS A 314 18.75 -11.33 -13.57
N VAL A 315 19.09 -12.61 -13.77
CA VAL A 315 18.11 -13.71 -13.83
C VAL A 315 17.39 -13.83 -12.49
N ILE A 316 18.15 -13.79 -11.39
CA ILE A 316 17.57 -13.87 -10.04
C ILE A 316 16.57 -12.75 -9.79
N MET A 317 16.98 -11.50 -10.06
CA MET A 317 16.13 -10.35 -9.79
C MET A 317 14.93 -10.27 -10.74
N GLU A 318 15.12 -10.48 -12.04
CA GLU A 318 14.06 -10.26 -13.03
C GLU A 318 13.10 -11.44 -13.15
N ASP A 319 13.59 -12.68 -13.17
CA ASP A 319 12.77 -13.86 -13.42
C ASP A 319 12.18 -14.41 -12.10
N TYR A 320 13.01 -14.59 -11.07
CA TYR A 320 12.55 -15.15 -9.81
C TYR A 320 11.88 -14.10 -8.91
N VAL A 321 12.54 -12.97 -8.65
CA VAL A 321 12.00 -11.98 -7.70
C VAL A 321 10.88 -11.15 -8.32
N ARG A 322 11.02 -10.66 -9.56
CA ARG A 322 10.03 -9.76 -10.16
C ARG A 322 8.88 -10.48 -10.87
N VAL A 323 9.16 -11.50 -11.68
CA VAL A 323 8.13 -12.23 -12.47
C VAL A 323 7.43 -13.29 -11.62
N GLN A 324 8.18 -14.16 -10.94
CA GLN A 324 7.61 -15.23 -10.11
C GLN A 324 7.22 -14.77 -8.69
N ASN A 325 7.62 -13.55 -8.30
CA ASN A 325 7.32 -12.96 -6.99
C ASN A 325 7.86 -13.80 -5.81
N TYR A 326 9.03 -14.42 -5.99
CA TYR A 326 9.74 -15.14 -4.94
C TYR A 326 10.59 -14.18 -4.10
N LEU A 327 10.80 -14.54 -2.84
CA LEU A 327 11.73 -13.83 -1.97
C LEU A 327 13.14 -14.39 -2.18
N TYR A 328 14.16 -13.54 -2.28
CA TYR A 328 15.54 -14.00 -2.40
C TYR A 328 16.30 -13.75 -1.10
N ILE A 329 16.89 -14.80 -0.52
CA ILE A 329 17.66 -14.72 0.73
C ILE A 329 19.13 -14.75 0.38
N ASN A 330 19.88 -13.72 0.79
CA ASN A 330 21.34 -13.74 0.71
C ASN A 330 21.96 -12.76 1.73
N ASP A 331 23.29 -12.76 1.83
CA ASP A 331 24.03 -11.80 2.65
C ASP A 331 23.70 -10.36 2.22
N ARG A 332 23.53 -9.48 3.21
CA ARG A 332 23.22 -8.07 3.03
C ARG A 332 24.11 -7.38 2.01
N LEU A 333 25.42 -7.59 2.09
CA LEU A 333 26.41 -6.92 1.23
C LEU A 333 26.26 -7.33 -0.23
N ILE A 334 25.87 -8.59 -0.49
CA ILE A 334 25.60 -9.09 -1.84
C ILE A 334 24.33 -8.45 -2.38
N LEU A 335 23.27 -8.39 -1.57
CA LEU A 335 22.00 -7.78 -1.98
C LEU A 335 22.14 -6.27 -2.26
N GLU A 336 22.94 -5.57 -1.45
CA GLU A 336 23.25 -4.14 -1.64
C GLU A 336 24.02 -3.90 -2.95
N ASP A 337 25.01 -4.75 -3.27
CA ASP A 337 25.75 -4.69 -4.53
C ASP A 337 24.83 -5.00 -5.74
N MET A 338 24.00 -6.03 -5.64
CA MET A 338 23.02 -6.39 -6.68
C MET A 338 22.05 -5.23 -6.97
N LEU A 339 21.49 -4.61 -5.93
CA LEU A 339 20.62 -3.44 -6.06
C LEU A 339 21.32 -2.25 -6.69
N TYR A 340 22.57 -1.98 -6.31
CA TYR A 340 23.35 -0.91 -6.91
C TYR A 340 23.58 -1.14 -8.40
N ASN A 341 23.99 -2.34 -8.77
CA ASN A 341 24.25 -2.70 -10.15
C ASN A 341 22.98 -2.64 -11.01
N ASP A 342 21.83 -3.10 -10.51
CA ASP A 342 20.53 -2.95 -11.19
C ASP A 342 20.14 -1.48 -11.35
N TYR A 343 20.23 -0.67 -10.28
CA TYR A 343 19.93 0.76 -10.31
C TYR A 343 20.81 1.51 -11.33
N MET A 344 22.11 1.24 -11.34
CA MET A 344 23.05 1.85 -12.28
C MET A 344 22.77 1.40 -13.72
N ASN A 345 22.42 0.14 -13.94
CA ASN A 345 22.06 -0.38 -15.26
C ASN A 345 20.78 0.28 -15.80
N ARG A 346 19.75 0.45 -14.96
CA ARG A 346 18.52 1.19 -15.32
C ARG A 346 18.78 2.67 -15.58
N THR A 347 19.65 3.28 -14.79
CA THR A 347 20.07 4.68 -14.99
C THR A 347 20.77 4.85 -16.34
N LYS A 348 21.66 3.92 -16.72
CA LYS A 348 22.31 3.92 -18.05
C LYS A 348 21.33 3.75 -19.22
N LYS A 349 20.16 3.15 -18.98
CA LYS A 349 19.09 2.97 -19.97
C LYS A 349 18.07 4.11 -19.98
N ASP A 350 18.33 5.19 -19.26
CA ASP A 350 17.45 6.36 -19.17
C ASP A 350 16.01 6.05 -18.71
N VAL A 351 15.88 5.05 -17.83
CA VAL A 351 14.58 4.72 -17.20
C VAL A 351 14.16 5.87 -16.28
N PRO A 352 12.86 6.26 -16.24
CA PRO A 352 12.36 7.29 -15.34
C PRO A 352 12.70 6.98 -13.88
N GLU A 353 13.00 8.00 -13.08
CA GLU A 353 13.45 7.83 -11.69
C GLU A 353 12.47 7.02 -10.83
N SER A 354 11.16 7.18 -11.07
CA SER A 354 10.10 6.43 -10.39
C SER A 354 10.15 4.92 -10.60
N GLU A 355 10.73 4.45 -11.71
CA GLU A 355 10.77 3.03 -12.11
C GLU A 355 12.16 2.40 -11.94
N ARG A 356 13.15 3.16 -11.46
CA ARG A 356 14.50 2.63 -11.20
C ARG A 356 14.54 1.69 -10.00
N CYS A 357 13.67 1.93 -9.02
CA CYS A 357 13.67 1.20 -7.76
C CYS A 357 12.58 0.12 -7.72
N VAL A 358 12.78 -0.96 -8.48
CA VAL A 358 11.82 -2.08 -8.57
C VAL A 358 11.92 -3.04 -7.38
N PHE A 359 13.06 -3.08 -6.72
CA PHE A 359 13.34 -4.03 -5.64
C PHE A 359 13.57 -3.33 -4.32
N VAL A 360 13.46 -4.09 -3.23
CA VAL A 360 13.62 -3.61 -1.86
C VAL A 360 14.20 -4.71 -0.98
N ILE A 361 15.10 -4.33 -0.06
CA ILE A 361 15.59 -5.22 1.02
C ILE A 361 14.80 -4.95 2.29
N THR A 362 14.57 -5.98 3.11
CA THR A 362 14.08 -5.81 4.49
C THR A 362 14.99 -4.90 5.32
N LYS A 363 14.48 -4.35 6.42
CA LYS A 363 15.29 -3.59 7.40
C LYS A 363 15.86 -4.47 8.52
N TRP A 364 15.38 -5.70 8.63
CA TRP A 364 15.74 -6.66 9.66
C TRP A 364 16.39 -7.89 9.01
N PRO A 365 17.42 -8.47 9.65
CA PRO A 365 18.01 -9.74 9.22
C PRO A 365 17.17 -10.93 9.68
N ILE A 366 17.07 -11.95 8.83
CA ILE A 366 16.49 -13.25 9.21
C ILE A 366 17.40 -13.94 10.23
N LEU A 367 18.70 -13.91 9.97
CA LEU A 367 19.73 -14.51 10.80
C LEU A 367 20.99 -13.65 10.75
N THR A 368 21.68 -13.56 11.87
CA THR A 368 23.02 -12.99 11.97
C THR A 368 23.97 -14.10 12.39
N ILE A 369 25.07 -14.28 11.65
CA ILE A 369 26.03 -15.35 11.89
C ILE A 369 27.46 -14.82 11.92
N GLU A 370 28.27 -15.35 12.82
CA GLU A 370 29.70 -15.04 12.90
C GLU A 370 30.44 -15.66 11.74
N ARG A 371 31.35 -14.91 11.11
CA ARG A 371 32.17 -15.39 10.01
C ARG A 371 33.66 -15.20 10.30
N ALA A 372 34.44 -16.17 9.85
CA ALA A 372 35.86 -16.25 10.06
C ALA A 372 36.55 -16.90 8.85
N PHE A 373 37.88 -16.83 8.79
CA PHE A 373 38.64 -17.75 7.95
C PHE A 373 38.64 -19.13 8.59
N ALA A 374 38.67 -20.17 7.77
CA ALA A 374 38.77 -21.54 8.25
C ALA A 374 40.16 -22.10 7.92
N TYR A 375 40.72 -22.86 8.85
CA TYR A 375 42.00 -23.53 8.73
C TYR A 375 41.80 -25.05 8.80
N LYS A 376 42.72 -25.80 8.21
CA LYS A 376 42.83 -27.22 8.50
C LYS A 376 43.11 -27.44 9.99
N LYS A 377 42.66 -28.58 10.52
CA LYS A 377 42.86 -28.92 11.93
C LYS A 377 44.36 -28.94 12.29
N ASN A 378 44.71 -28.38 13.45
CA ASN A 378 46.09 -28.23 13.92
C ASN A 378 47.00 -27.42 12.97
N PHE A 379 46.47 -26.34 12.39
CA PHE A 379 47.26 -25.48 11.51
C PHE A 379 48.42 -24.80 12.26
N LYS A 380 49.66 -25.16 11.90
CA LYS A 380 50.91 -24.73 12.56
C LYS A 380 51.08 -23.22 12.68
N TYR A 381 50.61 -22.46 11.68
CA TYR A 381 50.81 -21.01 11.58
C TYR A 381 49.62 -20.19 12.08
N LYS A 382 48.58 -20.84 12.62
CA LYS A 382 47.39 -20.20 13.17
C LYS A 382 47.70 -19.00 14.09
N PRO A 383 48.64 -19.08 15.07
CA PRO A 383 48.91 -17.94 15.96
C PRO A 383 49.45 -16.69 15.25
N LEU A 384 50.13 -16.87 14.11
CA LEU A 384 50.66 -15.75 13.32
C LEU A 384 49.55 -15.00 12.59
N PHE A 385 48.63 -15.75 11.98
CA PHE A 385 47.51 -15.22 11.22
C PHE A 385 46.50 -14.58 12.16
N ASP A 386 46.14 -15.29 13.25
CA ASP A 386 45.14 -14.83 14.22
C ASP A 386 45.55 -13.52 14.89
N LYS A 387 46.84 -13.32 15.18
CA LYS A 387 47.34 -12.06 15.74
C LYS A 387 47.09 -10.89 14.78
N ILE A 388 47.40 -11.04 13.49
CA ILE A 388 47.21 -9.98 12.50
C ILE A 388 45.71 -9.74 12.27
N LEU A 389 44.94 -10.80 12.09
CA LEU A 389 43.49 -10.70 11.87
C LEU A 389 42.78 -10.01 13.03
N SER A 390 43.12 -10.34 14.29
CA SER A 390 42.59 -9.63 15.45
C SER A 390 42.89 -8.13 15.41
N HIS A 391 44.12 -7.73 15.09
CA HIS A 391 44.46 -6.32 14.96
C HIS A 391 43.72 -5.62 13.81
N LEU A 392 43.50 -6.31 12.69
CA LEU A 392 42.72 -5.77 11.56
C LEU A 392 41.23 -5.60 11.93
N VAL A 393 40.69 -6.48 12.76
CA VAL A 393 39.32 -6.36 13.30
C VAL A 393 39.25 -5.20 14.30
N GLU A 394 40.16 -5.14 15.27
CA GLU A 394 40.22 -4.10 16.31
C GLU A 394 40.41 -2.69 15.72
N SER A 395 41.22 -2.55 14.67
CA SER A 395 41.43 -1.29 13.96
C SER A 395 40.28 -0.88 13.04
N GLY A 396 39.30 -1.78 12.80
CA GLY A 396 38.17 -1.54 11.92
C GLY A 396 38.50 -1.65 10.42
N VAL A 397 39.70 -2.12 10.05
CA VAL A 397 40.12 -2.30 8.65
C VAL A 397 39.24 -3.32 7.94
N VAL A 398 38.86 -4.41 8.61
CA VAL A 398 37.95 -5.44 8.05
C VAL A 398 36.62 -4.79 7.60
N LYS A 399 35.97 -4.05 8.50
CA LYS A 399 34.71 -3.36 8.21
C LYS A 399 34.85 -2.34 7.07
N PHE A 400 35.96 -1.62 7.03
CA PHE A 400 36.25 -0.68 5.93
C PHE A 400 36.40 -1.39 4.59
N LYS A 401 37.21 -2.46 4.51
CA LYS A 401 37.46 -3.21 3.27
C LYS A 401 36.21 -3.88 2.72
N MET A 402 35.34 -4.38 3.59
CA MET A 402 34.06 -4.95 3.18
C MET A 402 33.10 -3.91 2.57
N GLN A 403 33.20 -2.65 2.99
CA GLN A 403 32.34 -1.55 2.53
C GLN A 403 32.98 -0.68 1.44
N GLU A 404 34.26 -0.88 1.11
CA GLU A 404 35.03 -0.01 0.21
C GLU A 404 34.42 0.09 -1.19
N HIS A 405 33.90 -1.03 -1.72
CA HIS A 405 33.31 -1.12 -3.06
C HIS A 405 31.80 -0.91 -3.07
N LEU A 406 31.17 -0.75 -1.90
CA LEU A 406 29.73 -0.59 -1.77
C LEU A 406 29.32 0.90 -1.79
N PRO A 407 28.09 1.21 -2.22
CA PRO A 407 27.58 2.57 -2.19
C PRO A 407 27.49 3.11 -0.75
N LYS A 408 27.98 4.33 -0.53
CA LYS A 408 27.94 4.98 0.79
C LYS A 408 26.53 5.38 1.24
N ALA A 409 25.57 5.45 0.31
CA ALA A 409 24.19 5.80 0.57
C ALA A 409 23.28 4.60 0.26
N SER A 410 22.22 4.41 1.04
CA SER A 410 21.23 3.37 0.77
C SER A 410 20.49 3.68 -0.52
N ILE A 411 20.60 2.76 -1.47
CA ILE A 411 19.95 2.87 -2.77
C ILE A 411 18.50 2.43 -2.61
N CYS A 412 17.58 3.23 -3.15
CA CYS A 412 16.16 2.91 -3.14
C CYS A 412 15.59 2.65 -1.73
N PRO A 413 15.71 3.62 -0.79
CA PRO A 413 15.19 3.43 0.56
C PRO A 413 13.69 3.14 0.55
N LEU A 414 13.25 2.31 1.50
CA LEU A 414 11.84 1.94 1.70
C LEU A 414 10.91 3.14 1.79
N ASN A 415 11.35 4.15 2.53
CA ASN A 415 10.69 5.44 2.56
C ASN A 415 11.58 6.39 1.76
N LEU A 416 11.14 6.74 0.55
CA LEU A 416 11.67 7.91 -0.14
C LEU A 416 11.43 9.09 0.80
N LYS A 417 12.50 9.59 1.41
CA LYS A 417 12.46 10.63 2.44
C LYS A 417 11.86 11.88 1.80
N SER A 418 10.55 12.07 2.01
CA SER A 418 9.74 13.25 1.72
C SER A 418 10.04 13.96 0.38
N ILE A 419 9.64 13.34 -0.73
CA ILE A 419 9.09 14.17 -1.82
C ILE A 419 7.59 14.10 -1.61
N GLU A 420 6.97 15.24 -1.30
CA GLU A 420 5.52 15.36 -1.17
C GLU A 420 4.85 14.70 -2.38
N ARG A 421 4.03 13.69 -2.14
CA ARG A 421 3.32 12.98 -3.20
C ARG A 421 2.31 13.95 -3.82
N GLN A 422 2.41 14.18 -5.13
CA GLN A 422 1.34 14.83 -5.89
C GLN A 422 0.17 13.86 -6.05
N LEU A 423 -1.05 14.35 -5.83
CA LEU A 423 -2.29 13.59 -6.01
C LEU A 423 -2.48 13.22 -7.48
N ARG A 424 -2.86 11.97 -7.74
CA ARG A 424 -3.10 11.45 -9.10
C ARG A 424 -4.59 11.26 -9.34
N ASN A 425 -5.01 11.23 -10.61
CA ASN A 425 -6.40 10.92 -10.97
C ASN A 425 -6.87 9.54 -10.48
N THR A 426 -5.93 8.60 -10.31
CA THR A 426 -6.20 7.28 -9.72
C THR A 426 -6.69 7.37 -8.28
N ASP A 427 -6.30 8.40 -7.54
CA ASP A 427 -6.65 8.60 -6.14
C ASP A 427 -8.11 9.07 -5.99
N PHE A 428 -8.66 9.69 -7.05
CA PHE A 428 -10.02 10.22 -7.10
C PHE A 428 -11.04 9.27 -7.76
N LEU A 429 -10.63 8.07 -8.19
CA LEU A 429 -11.51 7.12 -8.88
C LEU A 429 -12.77 6.78 -8.08
N LEU A 430 -12.64 6.54 -6.77
CA LEU A 430 -13.79 6.25 -5.91
C LEU A 430 -14.79 7.43 -5.89
N THR A 431 -14.28 8.67 -5.82
CA THR A 431 -15.12 9.88 -5.88
C THR A 431 -15.87 9.97 -7.20
N TYR A 432 -15.19 9.70 -8.33
CA TYR A 432 -15.83 9.68 -9.65
C TYR A 432 -16.90 8.59 -9.76
N TYR A 433 -16.66 7.40 -9.21
CA TYR A 433 -17.66 6.33 -9.18
C TYR A 433 -18.88 6.70 -8.34
N ILE A 434 -18.71 7.30 -7.16
CA ILE A 434 -19.82 7.73 -6.31
C ILE A 434 -20.68 8.78 -7.02
N ILE A 435 -20.06 9.77 -7.65
CA ILE A 435 -20.77 10.82 -8.40
C ILE A 435 -21.54 10.22 -9.58
N SER A 436 -20.89 9.35 -10.36
CA SER A 436 -21.51 8.67 -11.51
C SER A 436 -22.71 7.82 -11.08
N CYS A 437 -22.56 7.02 -10.03
CA CYS A 437 -23.65 6.22 -9.46
C CYS A 437 -24.79 7.09 -8.91
N GLY A 438 -24.48 8.24 -8.30
CA GLY A 438 -25.48 9.18 -7.78
C GLY A 438 -26.31 9.84 -8.88
N PHE A 439 -25.67 10.29 -9.97
CA PHE A 439 -26.40 10.80 -11.12
C PHE A 439 -27.23 9.72 -11.82
N GLY A 440 -26.67 8.51 -11.93
CA GLY A 440 -27.39 7.36 -12.50
C GLY A 440 -28.63 6.98 -11.69
N SER A 441 -28.53 6.92 -10.35
CA SER A 441 -29.66 6.60 -9.50
C SER A 441 -30.72 7.71 -9.49
N SER A 442 -30.31 8.99 -9.51
CA SER A 442 -31.22 10.12 -9.63
C SER A 442 -32.00 10.10 -10.95
N LEU A 443 -31.32 9.84 -12.08
CA LEU A 443 -31.96 9.71 -13.37
C LEU A 443 -32.95 8.53 -13.39
N LEU A 444 -32.57 7.39 -12.81
CA LEU A 444 -33.45 6.23 -12.71
C LEU A 444 -34.70 6.52 -11.87
N SER A 445 -34.56 7.16 -10.70
CA SER A 445 -35.69 7.56 -9.87
C SER A 445 -36.62 8.51 -10.61
N PHE A 446 -36.08 9.51 -11.33
CA PHE A 446 -36.88 10.42 -12.14
C PHE A 446 -37.63 9.70 -13.26
N LEU A 447 -37.00 8.75 -13.94
CA LEU A 447 -37.66 7.95 -14.97
C LEU A 447 -38.79 7.08 -14.38
N VAL A 448 -38.56 6.46 -13.23
CA VAL A 448 -39.57 5.65 -12.53
C VAL A 448 -40.75 6.52 -12.10
N GLU A 449 -40.49 7.68 -11.48
CA GLU A 449 -41.55 8.64 -11.09
C GLU A 449 -42.33 9.15 -12.30
N SER A 450 -41.63 9.47 -13.39
CA SER A 450 -42.26 9.92 -14.64
C SER A 450 -43.12 8.82 -15.28
N LEU A 451 -42.67 7.56 -15.26
CA LEU A 451 -43.45 6.40 -15.73
C LEU A 451 -44.68 6.14 -14.88
N ILE A 452 -44.54 6.15 -13.54
CA ILE A 452 -45.66 6.00 -12.61
C ILE A 452 -46.65 7.16 -12.80
N GLY A 453 -46.16 8.39 -12.89
CA GLY A 453 -46.97 9.58 -13.14
C GLY A 453 -47.70 9.55 -14.48
N TYR A 454 -47.05 9.05 -15.54
CA TYR A 454 -47.67 8.84 -16.85
C TYR A 454 -48.76 7.77 -16.79
N GLN A 455 -48.51 6.63 -16.14
CA GLN A 455 -49.53 5.59 -15.96
C GLN A 455 -50.71 6.09 -15.12
N TYR A 456 -50.46 6.87 -14.07
CA TYR A 456 -51.50 7.47 -13.24
C TYR A 456 -52.35 8.46 -14.05
N LYS A 457 -51.73 9.36 -14.83
CA LYS A 457 -52.44 10.28 -15.73
C LYS A 457 -53.25 9.54 -16.81
N LYS A 458 -52.73 8.42 -17.34
CA LYS A 458 -53.44 7.58 -18.32
C LYS A 458 -54.67 6.92 -17.69
N LYS A 459 -54.55 6.40 -16.45
CA LYS A 459 -55.69 5.86 -15.69
C LYS A 459 -56.72 6.95 -15.36
N LEU A 460 -56.28 8.14 -14.95
CA LEU A 460 -57.16 9.28 -14.67
C LEU A 460 -57.91 9.75 -15.92
N LYS A 461 -57.25 9.80 -17.08
CA LYS A 461 -57.90 10.11 -18.37
C LYS A 461 -58.93 9.05 -18.76
N LYS A 462 -58.65 7.76 -18.54
CA LYS A 462 -59.63 6.68 -18.77
C LYS A 462 -60.82 6.77 -17.81
N ALA A 463 -60.59 7.06 -16.53
CA ALA A 463 -61.66 7.24 -15.55
C ALA A 463 -62.58 8.42 -15.90
N LYS A 464 -62.00 9.57 -16.30
CA LYS A 464 -62.78 10.73 -16.80
C LYS A 464 -63.50 10.47 -18.13
N ALA A 465 -62.96 9.60 -18.99
CA ALA A 465 -63.63 9.23 -20.24
C ALA A 465 -64.86 8.33 -20.01
N VAL A 466 -64.80 7.43 -19.03
CA VAL A 466 -65.95 6.59 -18.62
C VAL A 466 -67.04 7.45 -17.97
N GLU A 467 -66.66 8.42 -17.13
CA GLU A 467 -67.60 9.36 -16.50
C GLU A 467 -68.32 10.27 -17.53
N ASN A 468 -67.65 10.62 -18.63
CA ASN A 468 -68.26 11.38 -19.74
C ASN A 468 -69.19 10.51 -20.62
N ASP A 469 -68.94 9.21 -20.77
CA ASP A 469 -69.82 8.28 -21.51
C ASP A 469 -71.10 7.97 -20.74
N ASP A 470 -71.05 7.90 -19.41
CA ASP A 470 -72.25 7.78 -18.57
C ASP A 470 -73.11 9.06 -18.57
N LEU A 471 -72.49 10.23 -18.77
CA LEU A 471 -73.20 11.52 -18.85
C LEU A 471 -74.02 11.68 -20.14
N THR A 472 -73.73 10.90 -21.19
CA THR A 472 -74.54 10.83 -22.41
C THR A 472 -75.84 10.03 -22.26
N SER A 473 -76.08 9.40 -21.09
CA SER A 473 -77.29 8.61 -20.82
C SER A 473 -78.28 9.26 -19.84
N MET A 474 -77.97 10.45 -19.30
CA MET A 474 -78.93 11.19 -18.45
C MET A 474 -79.91 12.00 -19.29
N PRO A 475 -81.19 12.12 -18.85
CA PRO A 475 -82.13 13.08 -19.46
C PRO A 475 -81.51 14.49 -19.40
N PRO A 476 -81.77 15.36 -20.39
CA PRO A 476 -81.07 16.63 -20.48
C PRO A 476 -81.21 17.42 -19.18
N LEU A 477 -80.09 17.96 -18.68
CA LEU A 477 -80.11 18.89 -17.56
C LEU A 477 -81.12 20.00 -17.84
N PRO A 478 -81.84 20.50 -16.82
CA PRO A 478 -82.73 21.64 -17.00
C PRO A 478 -81.94 22.78 -17.63
N PRO A 479 -82.51 23.47 -18.62
CA PRO A 479 -81.78 24.47 -19.36
C PRO A 479 -81.37 25.58 -18.38
N PRO A 480 -80.14 26.11 -18.50
CA PRO A 480 -79.59 27.06 -17.54
C PRO A 480 -80.50 28.29 -17.41
N TYR A 481 -80.63 28.85 -16.19
CA TYR A 481 -81.65 29.87 -15.81
C TYR A 481 -81.80 31.04 -16.80
N HIS A 482 -80.74 31.40 -17.56
CA HIS A 482 -80.79 32.43 -18.59
C HIS A 482 -81.71 32.10 -19.79
N THR A 483 -81.96 30.81 -20.07
CA THR A 483 -82.85 30.36 -21.15
C THR A 483 -84.34 30.57 -20.84
N LEU A 484 -84.73 30.69 -19.57
CA LEU A 484 -86.11 31.08 -19.17
C LEU A 484 -86.46 32.52 -19.55
N PHE A 485 -85.45 33.35 -19.80
CA PHE A 485 -85.59 34.77 -20.14
C PHE A 485 -85.23 35.08 -21.59
N GLN A 486 -84.86 34.06 -22.38
CA GLN A 486 -84.72 34.19 -23.82
C GLN A 486 -86.07 33.98 -24.49
N GLU A 487 -86.34 34.80 -25.50
CA GLU A 487 -87.56 34.70 -26.32
C GLU A 487 -87.56 33.32 -27.01
N PRO A 488 -88.57 32.47 -26.76
CA PRO A 488 -88.55 31.10 -27.26
C PRO A 488 -88.70 31.02 -28.79
N PHE A 489 -89.23 32.06 -29.43
CA PHE A 489 -89.53 32.09 -30.86
C PHE A 489 -89.30 33.50 -31.44
N ASN A 490 -88.73 33.56 -32.64
CA ASN A 490 -88.67 34.76 -33.46
C ASN A 490 -89.66 34.59 -34.63
N TYR A 491 -90.76 35.34 -34.62
CA TYR A 491 -91.76 35.28 -35.69
C TYR A 491 -91.38 36.28 -36.80
N PRO A 492 -90.95 35.81 -37.99
CA PRO A 492 -90.42 36.70 -39.04
C PRO A 492 -91.44 37.73 -39.56
N PHE A 493 -92.74 37.51 -39.34
CA PHE A 493 -93.84 38.38 -39.79
C PHE A 493 -94.69 38.94 -38.63
N GLY A 494 -94.25 38.77 -37.37
CA GLY A 494 -94.95 39.29 -36.20
C GLY A 494 -94.46 40.69 -35.82
N GLN A 495 -95.36 41.57 -35.36
CA GLN A 495 -94.98 42.86 -34.76
C GLN A 495 -95.11 42.78 -33.24
N LYS A 496 -94.12 43.31 -32.50
CA LYS A 496 -94.20 43.42 -31.03
C LYS A 496 -95.09 44.59 -30.64
N GLU A 497 -96.12 44.34 -29.85
CA GLU A 497 -96.97 45.36 -29.24
C GLU A 497 -97.07 45.14 -27.73
N ASN A 498 -97.10 46.25 -26.98
CA ASN A 498 -97.33 46.24 -25.55
C ASN A 498 -98.81 46.52 -25.28
N ILE A 499 -99.51 45.53 -24.74
CA ILE A 499 -100.93 45.61 -24.41
C ILE A 499 -101.06 45.43 -22.90
N ASN A 500 -101.59 46.44 -22.20
CA ASN A 500 -101.79 46.43 -20.75
C ASN A 500 -100.52 46.08 -19.94
N GLY A 501 -99.34 46.57 -20.38
CA GLY A 501 -98.07 46.38 -19.68
C GLY A 501 -97.42 45.02 -19.88
N ARG A 502 -97.89 44.22 -20.86
CA ARG A 502 -97.28 42.96 -21.27
C ARG A 502 -96.99 42.96 -22.77
N GLU A 503 -95.84 42.41 -23.13
CA GLU A 503 -95.39 42.32 -24.52
C GLU A 503 -95.96 41.07 -25.20
N TYR A 504 -96.55 41.26 -26.38
CA TYR A 504 -97.09 40.21 -27.23
C TYR A 504 -96.53 40.33 -28.66
N TRP A 505 -96.37 39.18 -29.32
CA TRP A 505 -96.26 39.08 -30.76
C TRP A 505 -97.65 39.09 -31.36
N VAL A 506 -97.92 40.02 -32.28
CA VAL A 506 -99.13 40.03 -33.10
C VAL A 506 -98.80 39.41 -34.44
N VAL A 507 -99.34 38.22 -34.71
CA VAL A 507 -99.11 37.46 -35.94
C VAL A 507 -100.40 37.44 -36.76
N PRO A 508 -100.35 37.72 -38.08
CA PRO A 508 -101.51 37.55 -38.95
C PRO A 508 -101.80 36.06 -39.18
N SER A 509 -103.03 35.63 -38.90
CA SER A 509 -103.53 34.26 -39.08
C SER A 509 -104.77 34.27 -39.97
N ASP A 510 -105.13 33.14 -40.59
CA ASP A 510 -106.25 33.04 -41.55
C ASP A 510 -107.63 33.38 -40.94
N ARG A 511 -107.70 33.52 -39.60
CA ARG A 511 -108.90 33.88 -38.83
C ARG A 511 -108.84 35.27 -38.17
N GLY A 512 -107.78 36.05 -38.42
CA GLY A 512 -107.60 37.39 -37.84
C GLY A 512 -106.20 37.60 -37.23
N LYS A 513 -106.08 38.57 -36.31
CA LYS A 513 -104.83 38.82 -35.57
C LYS A 513 -104.74 37.87 -34.37
N GLU A 514 -103.67 37.10 -34.29
CA GLU A 514 -103.39 36.19 -33.18
C GLU A 514 -102.30 36.80 -32.29
N ILE A 515 -102.52 36.76 -30.97
CA ILE A 515 -101.61 37.36 -29.98
C ILE A 515 -100.89 36.28 -29.18
N VAL A 516 -99.56 36.28 -29.24
CA VAL A 516 -98.70 35.31 -28.55
C VAL A 516 -97.83 36.02 -27.54
N PRO A 517 -97.87 35.67 -26.24
CA PRO A 517 -97.04 36.34 -25.23
C PRO A 517 -95.54 36.08 -25.44
N VAL A 518 -94.70 37.10 -25.22
CA VAL A 518 -93.24 37.03 -25.52
C VAL A 518 -92.45 36.17 -24.51
N ARG A 519 -92.92 36.02 -23.26
CA ARG A 519 -92.20 35.28 -22.20
C ARG A 519 -92.44 33.78 -22.23
N ALA A 520 -91.36 33.00 -22.05
CA ALA A 520 -91.30 31.56 -22.24
C ALA A 520 -92.37 30.74 -21.50
N THR A 521 -92.63 31.03 -20.22
CA THR A 521 -93.60 30.24 -19.42
C THR A 521 -95.05 30.41 -19.87
N SER A 522 -95.38 31.52 -20.55
CA SER A 522 -96.73 31.80 -21.05
C SER A 522 -96.90 31.36 -22.51
N ALA A 523 -95.84 31.45 -23.31
CA ALA A 523 -95.83 31.04 -24.72
C ALA A 523 -95.96 29.52 -24.89
N MET A 524 -95.40 28.72 -23.98
CA MET A 524 -95.46 27.25 -24.07
C MET A 524 -96.89 26.70 -23.94
N MET A 525 -97.84 27.41 -23.30
CA MET A 525 -99.23 26.93 -23.23
C MET A 525 -99.96 26.96 -24.59
N PHE A 526 -99.44 27.68 -25.60
CA PHE A 526 -100.00 27.68 -26.95
C PHE A 526 -99.49 26.51 -27.82
N GLN A 527 -98.58 25.64 -27.32
CA GLN A 527 -98.08 24.47 -28.05
C GLN A 527 -99.14 23.37 -28.31
N TYR A 528 -100.34 23.47 -27.73
CA TYR A 528 -101.38 22.44 -27.85
C TYR A 528 -102.57 22.82 -28.74
N THR A 529 -102.48 23.93 -29.47
CA THR A 529 -103.54 24.37 -30.39
C THR A 529 -102.98 24.53 -31.80
N HIS A 530 -102.62 23.42 -32.43
CA HIS A 530 -102.64 23.27 -33.89
C HIS A 530 -102.90 21.82 -34.29
#